data_AF-A0A1Y2H969-F1
#
_entry.id   AF-A0A1Y2H969-F1
#
_cell.length_a   1.000
_cell.length_b   1.000
_cell.length_c   1.000
_cell.angle_alpha   90.00
_cell.angle_beta   90.00
_cell.angle_gamma   90.00
#
_symmetry.space_group_name_H-M   'P 1'
#
loop_
_entity.id
_entity.type
_entity.pdbx_description
1 polymer ?
#
loop_
_entity_poly.entity_id
_entity_poly.type
_entity_poly.pdbx_seq_one_letter_code
_entity_poly.pdbx_strand_id
1 'polypeptide(L)'
;MFYEFPNSEDEARFRASYHEKLRKRIKAVLAVNTMTAAVSFSGLSLLRTVTENLAIQRFIPSTGRFTSWLILDGSDVIVHFILLLGCLTVNSKYFRVSSSKIEAACVIYVLLMFAAAMSTSVIQRRLSVNDRASLHFSNHRLLFSFFSMATLRLRPRVHVSIVGLALLGLSSASWALVPKDRMVDMIGIQLPAMLAALGSTTLCFMFESASRRYSWLKHCAKAGTFGGKRTVTAQRSPLL
;
A
#
# COMPACT_ATOMS: atom_id res chain seq x y z
N MET A 1 -18.05 7.06 -16.90
CA MET A 1 -18.30 8.49 -16.67
C MET A 1 -17.77 8.86 -15.28
N PHE A 2 -16.64 9.59 -15.20
CA PHE A 2 -16.12 10.10 -13.92
C PHE A 2 -16.96 11.31 -13.48
N TYR A 3 -17.24 11.42 -12.19
CA TYR A 3 -17.99 12.57 -11.67
C TYR A 3 -17.11 13.81 -11.70
N GLU A 4 -17.56 14.85 -12.40
CA GLU A 4 -16.95 16.18 -12.43
C GLU A 4 -17.73 17.12 -11.52
N PHE A 5 -17.01 17.94 -10.75
CA PHE A 5 -17.63 18.93 -9.90
C PHE A 5 -18.17 20.07 -10.78
N PRO A 6 -19.37 20.61 -10.48
CA PRO A 6 -19.94 21.70 -11.25
C PRO A 6 -19.24 23.05 -11.03
N ASN A 7 -18.44 23.19 -9.96
CA ASN A 7 -17.71 24.41 -9.65
C ASN A 7 -16.24 24.12 -9.26
N SER A 8 -15.33 25.00 -9.68
CA SER A 8 -13.89 24.91 -9.41
C SER A 8 -13.53 25.11 -7.93
N GLU A 9 -14.32 25.90 -7.21
CA GLU A 9 -14.12 26.11 -5.77
C GLU A 9 -14.39 24.85 -4.94
N ASP A 10 -15.39 24.06 -5.33
CA ASP A 10 -15.71 22.80 -4.65
C ASP A 10 -14.65 21.73 -4.92
N GLU A 11 -14.02 21.77 -6.10
CA GLU A 11 -12.85 20.94 -6.38
C GLU A 11 -11.65 21.33 -5.49
N ALA A 12 -11.40 22.63 -5.28
CA ALA A 12 -10.33 23.10 -4.39
C ALA A 12 -10.55 22.66 -2.93
N ARG A 13 -11.79 22.76 -2.44
CA ARG A 13 -12.18 22.26 -1.09
C ARG A 13 -12.04 20.76 -0.97
N PHE A 14 -12.43 20.01 -2.01
CA PHE A 14 -12.23 18.57 -2.07
C PHE A 14 -10.74 18.21 -2.00
N ARG A 15 -9.87 18.91 -2.75
CA ARG A 15 -8.41 18.70 -2.73
C ARG A 15 -7.80 18.97 -1.34
N ALA A 16 -8.21 20.03 -0.66
CA ALA A 16 -7.75 20.30 0.70
C ALA A 16 -8.14 19.18 1.68
N SER A 17 -9.40 18.74 1.66
CA SER A 17 -9.87 17.61 2.49
C SER A 17 -9.20 16.29 2.12
N TYR A 18 -8.89 16.09 0.85
CA TYR A 18 -8.16 14.94 0.34
C TYR A 18 -6.76 14.84 0.96
N HIS A 19 -5.96 15.92 0.92
CA HIS A 19 -4.60 15.90 1.46
C HIS A 19 -4.56 15.64 2.97
N GLU A 20 -5.53 16.17 3.74
CA GLU A 20 -5.64 15.89 5.17
C GLU A 20 -5.94 14.41 5.45
N LYS A 21 -6.85 13.80 4.67
CA LYS A 21 -7.19 12.38 4.80
C LYS A 21 -6.04 11.48 4.36
N LEU A 22 -5.34 11.85 3.28
CA LEU A 22 -4.19 11.11 2.77
C LEU A 22 -3.09 10.98 3.84
N ARG A 23 -2.85 12.06 4.60
CA ARG A 23 -1.90 12.07 5.73
C ARG A 23 -2.22 11.04 6.82
N LYS A 24 -3.51 10.80 7.10
CA LYS A 24 -3.95 9.81 8.09
C LYS A 24 -3.88 8.40 7.50
N ARG A 25 -4.29 8.24 6.24
CA ARG A 25 -4.26 6.96 5.52
C ARG A 25 -2.84 6.43 5.38
N ILE A 26 -1.85 7.26 5.04
CA ILE A 26 -0.49 6.76 4.87
C ILE A 26 0.07 6.17 6.17
N LYS A 27 -0.16 6.82 7.31
CA LYS A 27 0.24 6.27 8.62
C LYS A 27 -0.43 4.93 8.91
N ALA A 28 -1.74 4.85 8.66
CA ALA A 28 -2.51 3.64 8.88
C ALA A 28 -2.05 2.49 7.97
N VAL A 29 -1.90 2.75 6.67
CA VAL A 29 -1.45 1.74 5.70
C VAL A 29 -0.05 1.23 6.05
N LEU A 30 0.86 2.13 6.41
CA LEU A 30 2.23 1.73 6.74
C LEU A 30 2.32 0.97 8.07
N ALA A 31 1.49 1.33 9.05
CA ALA A 31 1.36 0.58 10.30
C ALA A 31 0.80 -0.82 10.05
N VAL A 32 -0.26 -0.93 9.24
CA VAL A 32 -0.83 -2.22 8.83
C VAL A 32 0.22 -3.05 8.09
N ASN A 33 0.95 -2.48 7.13
CA ASN A 33 1.99 -3.18 6.40
C ASN A 33 3.12 -3.68 7.33
N THR A 34 3.53 -2.87 8.31
CA THR A 34 4.55 -3.25 9.29
C THR A 34 4.05 -4.40 10.18
N MET A 35 2.79 -4.34 10.62
CA MET A 35 2.17 -5.40 11.41
C MET A 35 2.02 -6.69 10.58
N THR A 36 1.60 -6.59 9.32
CA THR A 36 1.53 -7.73 8.40
C THR A 36 2.90 -8.35 8.17
N ALA A 37 3.96 -7.55 8.00
CA ALA A 37 5.32 -8.03 7.88
C ALA A 37 5.77 -8.75 9.16
N ALA A 38 5.51 -8.18 10.34
CA ALA A 38 5.83 -8.78 11.64
C ALA A 38 5.08 -10.10 11.88
N VAL A 39 3.78 -10.15 11.58
CA VAL A 39 2.98 -11.39 11.69
C VAL A 39 3.48 -12.45 10.70
N SER A 40 3.83 -12.05 9.48
CA SER A 40 4.39 -12.96 8.47
C SER A 40 5.75 -13.52 8.94
N PHE A 41 6.61 -12.69 9.51
CA PHE A 41 7.90 -13.09 10.07
C PHE A 41 7.72 -14.07 11.24
N SER A 42 6.86 -13.74 12.20
CA SER A 42 6.58 -14.60 13.35
C SER A 42 5.96 -15.93 12.91
N GLY A 43 5.02 -15.91 11.96
CA GLY A 43 4.38 -17.11 11.42
C GLY A 43 5.36 -18.03 10.68
N LEU A 44 6.21 -17.46 9.82
CA LEU A 44 7.28 -18.22 9.13
C LEU A 44 8.31 -18.78 10.11
N SER A 45 8.72 -17.99 11.10
CA SER A 45 9.67 -18.43 12.13
C SER A 45 9.11 -19.58 12.96
N LEU A 46 7.85 -19.48 13.39
CA LEU A 46 7.15 -20.55 14.10
C LEU A 46 7.04 -21.81 13.23
N LEU A 47 6.59 -21.66 11.98
CA LEU A 47 6.42 -22.78 11.05
C LEU A 47 7.74 -23.52 10.81
N ARG A 48 8.84 -22.78 10.63
CA ARG A 48 10.17 -23.39 10.47
C ARG A 48 10.66 -24.04 11.76
N THR A 49 10.47 -23.43 12.92
CA THR A 49 10.83 -24.02 14.20
C THR A 49 10.07 -25.34 14.45
N VAL A 50 8.78 -25.37 14.13
CA VAL A 50 7.95 -26.59 14.24
C VAL A 50 8.39 -27.65 13.23
N THR A 51 8.65 -27.26 11.98
CA THR A 51 9.07 -28.20 10.93
C THR A 51 10.46 -28.78 11.19
N GLU A 52 11.40 -27.97 11.69
CA GLU A 52 12.73 -28.43 12.10
C GLU A 52 12.67 -29.33 13.34
N ASN A 53 11.82 -29.03 14.32
CA ASN A 53 11.61 -29.88 15.50
C ASN A 53 10.88 -31.20 15.20
N LEU A 54 10.03 -31.23 14.16
CA LEU A 54 9.38 -32.45 13.67
C LEU A 54 10.31 -33.29 12.78
N ALA A 55 11.30 -32.66 12.14
CA ALA A 55 12.36 -33.33 11.40
C ALA A 55 13.42 -33.93 12.35
N ILE A 56 12.99 -34.76 13.29
CA ILE A 56 13.85 -35.62 14.11
C ILE A 56 14.42 -36.71 13.19
N GLN A 57 15.51 -36.41 12.47
CA GLN A 57 16.53 -37.33 11.94
C GLN A 57 17.29 -36.65 10.80
N ARG A 58 18.28 -35.82 11.13
CA ARG A 58 19.59 -35.80 10.44
C ARG A 58 20.54 -34.88 11.20
N PHE A 59 21.52 -35.52 11.83
CA PHE A 59 22.67 -34.99 12.57
C PHE A 59 23.55 -34.06 11.71
N ILE A 60 23.11 -32.83 11.42
CA ILE A 60 24.01 -31.76 10.97
C ILE A 60 23.56 -30.44 11.61
N PRO A 61 24.38 -29.78 12.45
CA PRO A 61 24.04 -28.50 13.04
C PRO A 61 24.03 -27.44 11.93
N SER A 62 22.86 -27.15 11.36
CA SER A 62 22.71 -26.14 10.29
C SER A 62 22.52 -24.72 10.85
N THR A 63 23.29 -24.35 11.87
CA THR A 63 23.25 -23.02 12.51
C THR A 63 23.40 -21.88 11.48
N GLY A 64 24.17 -22.09 10.41
CA GLY A 64 24.31 -21.15 9.29
C GLY A 64 23.08 -21.01 8.39
N ARG A 65 22.23 -22.04 8.28
CA ARG A 65 20.97 -21.94 7.52
C ARG A 65 19.94 -21.19 8.34
N PHE A 66 19.72 -21.58 9.60
CA PHE A 66 18.77 -20.91 10.52
C PHE A 66 19.03 -19.40 10.62
N THR A 67 20.29 -19.00 10.80
CA THR A 67 20.68 -17.58 10.85
C THR A 67 20.45 -16.86 9.52
N SER A 68 20.75 -17.48 8.38
CA SER A 68 20.44 -16.93 7.06
C SER A 68 18.94 -16.67 6.86
N TRP A 69 18.09 -17.65 7.20
CA TRP A 69 16.63 -17.52 7.13
C TRP A 69 16.09 -16.37 7.98
N LEU A 70 16.60 -16.26 9.21
CA LEU A 70 16.15 -15.27 10.18
C LEU A 70 16.56 -13.85 9.74
N ILE A 71 17.77 -13.70 9.18
CA ILE A 71 18.25 -12.43 8.61
C ILE A 71 17.42 -12.05 7.37
N LEU A 72 17.19 -13.00 6.45
CA LEU A 72 16.42 -12.76 5.23
C LEU A 72 14.97 -12.36 5.55
N ASP A 73 14.29 -13.10 6.41
CA ASP A 73 12.88 -12.82 6.71
C ASP A 73 12.71 -11.63 7.67
N GLY A 74 13.69 -11.40 8.55
CA GLY A 74 13.72 -10.23 9.44
C GLY A 74 14.03 -8.92 8.72
N SER A 75 14.79 -8.97 7.63
CA SER A 75 15.15 -7.78 6.83
C SER A 75 13.91 -7.01 6.35
N ASP A 76 12.84 -7.72 5.99
CA ASP A 76 11.61 -7.10 5.50
C ASP A 76 10.86 -6.35 6.60
N VAL A 77 10.85 -6.88 7.83
CA VAL A 77 10.29 -6.21 9.00
C VAL A 77 11.08 -4.94 9.30
N ILE A 78 12.41 -5.02 9.23
CA ILE A 78 13.30 -3.87 9.45
C ILE A 78 13.02 -2.78 8.40
N VAL A 79 12.91 -3.13 7.12
CA VAL A 79 12.63 -2.16 6.06
C VAL A 79 11.26 -1.49 6.28
N HIS A 80 10.21 -2.26 6.57
CA HIS A 80 8.89 -1.68 6.84
C HIS A 80 8.87 -0.81 8.10
N PHE A 81 9.60 -1.21 9.14
CA PHE A 81 9.74 -0.43 10.37
C PHE A 81 10.51 0.87 10.15
N ILE A 82 11.59 0.86 9.36
CA ILE A 82 12.32 2.08 8.97
C ILE A 82 11.42 3.00 8.15
N LEU A 83 10.67 2.47 7.19
CA LEU A 83 9.72 3.27 6.41
C LEU A 83 8.65 3.89 7.33
N LEU A 84 8.14 3.13 8.31
CA LEU A 84 7.18 3.61 9.30
C LEU A 84 7.75 4.76 10.13
N LEU A 85 8.96 4.60 10.67
CA LEU A 85 9.66 5.65 11.41
C LEU A 85 9.88 6.91 10.53
N GLY A 86 10.29 6.73 9.28
CA GLY A 86 10.40 7.82 8.30
C GLY A 86 9.07 8.56 8.11
N CYS A 87 7.97 7.85 7.94
CA CYS A 87 6.64 8.47 7.79
C CYS A 87 6.17 9.19 9.06
N LEU A 88 6.46 8.64 10.24
CA LEU A 88 6.10 9.24 11.52
C LEU A 88 6.91 10.52 11.79
N THR A 89 8.20 10.53 11.46
CA THR A 89 9.09 11.70 11.63
C THR A 89 8.73 12.85 10.69
N VAL A 90 8.44 12.53 9.42
CA VAL A 90 8.02 13.46 8.35
C VAL A 90 6.64 14.12 8.61
N ASN A 91 5.91 13.61 9.59
CA ASN A 91 4.61 14.13 10.02
C ASN A 91 4.56 14.36 11.54
N SER A 92 5.72 14.66 12.14
CA SER A 92 5.85 15.07 13.53
C SER A 92 5.67 16.59 13.67
N LYS A 93 5.62 17.09 14.91
CA LYS A 93 5.60 18.53 15.18
C LYS A 93 6.84 19.26 14.62
N TYR A 94 7.94 18.54 14.42
CA TYR A 94 9.25 19.10 14.06
C TYR A 94 9.50 19.16 12.54
N PHE A 95 8.91 18.24 11.78
CA PHE A 95 8.97 18.24 10.31
C PHE A 95 7.55 18.08 9.77
N ARG A 96 6.96 19.16 9.26
CA ARG A 96 5.61 19.15 8.71
C ARG A 96 5.67 19.35 7.20
N VAL A 97 5.61 18.26 6.45
CA VAL A 97 5.55 18.34 4.98
C VAL A 97 4.31 19.11 4.54
N SER A 98 4.52 20.12 3.69
CA SER A 98 3.45 20.91 3.07
C SER A 98 2.45 20.02 2.34
N SER A 99 1.18 20.40 2.34
CA SER A 99 0.10 19.67 1.65
C SER A 99 0.38 19.44 0.16
N SER A 100 1.15 20.32 -0.48
CA SER A 100 1.55 20.17 -1.89
C SER A 100 2.58 19.06 -2.13
N LYS A 101 3.38 18.70 -1.12
CA LYS A 101 4.47 17.71 -1.22
C LYS A 101 4.10 16.34 -0.65
N ILE A 102 2.93 16.21 -0.01
CA ILE A 102 2.54 14.97 0.66
C ILE A 102 2.30 13.82 -0.33
N GLU A 103 1.80 14.12 -1.52
CA GLU A 103 1.60 13.10 -2.57
C GLU A 103 2.94 12.56 -3.07
N ALA A 104 3.93 13.42 -3.30
CA ALA A 104 5.27 13.01 -3.70
C ALA A 104 5.91 12.13 -2.62
N ALA A 105 5.76 12.49 -1.34
CA ALA A 105 6.20 11.64 -0.24
C ALA A 105 5.49 10.27 -0.27
N CYS A 106 4.16 10.24 -0.45
CA CYS A 106 3.41 8.99 -0.58
C CYS A 106 3.90 8.12 -1.74
N VAL A 107 4.18 8.74 -2.90
CA VAL A 107 4.74 8.06 -4.08
C VAL A 107 6.07 7.40 -3.73
N ILE A 108 6.99 8.15 -3.11
CA ILE A 108 8.31 7.64 -2.71
C ILE A 108 8.16 6.45 -1.76
N TYR A 109 7.29 6.56 -0.74
CA TYR A 109 7.05 5.46 0.19
C TYR A 109 6.50 4.21 -0.50
N VAL A 110 5.53 4.37 -1.41
CA VAL A 110 4.97 3.24 -2.16
C VAL A 110 6.03 2.59 -3.04
N LEU A 111 6.85 3.38 -3.74
CA LEU A 111 7.94 2.85 -4.56
C LEU A 111 8.98 2.08 -3.74
N LEU A 112 9.33 2.59 -2.55
CA LEU A 112 10.24 1.90 -1.64
C LEU A 112 9.66 0.57 -1.14
N MET A 113 8.35 0.51 -0.83
CA MET A 113 7.68 -0.75 -0.47
C MET A 113 7.73 -1.78 -1.59
N PHE A 114 7.43 -1.36 -2.83
CA PHE A 114 7.51 -2.25 -3.98
C PHE A 114 8.96 -2.72 -4.27
N ALA A 115 9.93 -1.81 -4.16
CA ALA A 115 11.34 -2.14 -4.33
C ALA A 115 11.81 -3.15 -3.27
N ALA A 116 11.41 -2.96 -2.00
CA ALA A 116 11.71 -3.89 -0.92
C ALA A 116 11.12 -5.28 -1.20
N ALA A 117 9.81 -5.36 -1.51
CA ALA A 117 9.14 -6.62 -1.80
C ALA A 117 9.80 -7.38 -2.97
N MET A 118 10.20 -6.66 -4.01
CA MET A 118 10.86 -7.25 -5.18
C MET A 118 12.30 -7.68 -4.90
N SER A 119 13.07 -6.88 -4.15
CA SER A 119 14.43 -7.26 -3.75
C SER A 119 14.41 -8.54 -2.91
N THR A 120 13.51 -8.65 -1.94
CA THR A 120 13.35 -9.85 -1.11
C THR A 120 12.95 -11.06 -1.95
N SER A 121 12.02 -10.90 -2.90
CA SER A 121 11.62 -11.97 -3.83
C SER A 121 12.80 -12.47 -4.67
N VAL A 122 13.61 -11.56 -5.23
CA VAL A 122 14.79 -11.93 -6.02
C VAL A 122 15.84 -12.65 -5.15
N ILE A 123 16.11 -12.14 -3.95
CA ILE A 123 17.09 -12.74 -3.04
C ILE A 123 16.64 -14.14 -2.59
N GLN A 124 15.37 -14.32 -2.20
CA GLN A 124 14.84 -15.63 -1.81
C GLN A 124 14.91 -16.65 -2.96
N ARG A 125 14.71 -16.20 -4.20
CA ARG A 125 14.85 -17.04 -5.39
C ARG A 125 16.28 -17.33 -5.81
N ARG A 126 17.26 -16.62 -5.26
CA ARG A 126 18.69 -16.93 -5.44
C ARG A 126 19.21 -17.85 -4.33
N LEU A 127 18.79 -17.61 -3.08
CA LEU A 127 19.41 -18.24 -1.91
C LEU A 127 18.57 -19.39 -1.30
N SER A 128 17.26 -19.40 -1.52
CA SER A 128 16.31 -20.21 -0.75
C SER A 128 15.28 -20.93 -1.64
N VAL A 129 15.71 -21.42 -2.80
CA VAL A 129 14.86 -21.95 -3.89
C VAL A 129 13.95 -23.11 -3.46
N ASN A 130 14.38 -23.94 -2.51
CA ASN A 130 13.61 -25.10 -2.06
C ASN A 130 12.57 -24.75 -0.98
N ASP A 131 12.61 -23.56 -0.40
CA ASP A 131 11.62 -23.12 0.59
C ASP A 131 10.40 -22.51 -0.10
N ARG A 132 9.46 -23.39 -0.46
CA ARG A 132 8.19 -23.00 -1.07
C ARG A 132 7.43 -22.00 -0.20
N ALA A 133 7.50 -22.09 1.13
CA ALA A 133 6.79 -21.16 2.01
C ALA A 133 7.33 -19.73 1.84
N SER A 134 8.65 -19.55 1.83
CA SER A 134 9.28 -18.24 1.51
C SER A 134 8.80 -17.68 0.18
N LEU A 135 8.82 -18.51 -0.86
CA LEU A 135 8.41 -18.09 -2.21
C LEU A 135 6.94 -17.67 -2.24
N HIS A 136 6.02 -18.43 -1.64
CA HIS A 136 4.62 -18.05 -1.55
C HIS A 136 4.41 -16.75 -0.77
N PHE A 137 5.11 -16.56 0.35
CA PHE A 137 5.04 -15.33 1.14
C PHE A 137 5.55 -14.12 0.35
N SER A 138 6.65 -14.24 -0.40
CA SER A 138 7.14 -13.14 -1.25
C SER A 138 6.13 -12.73 -2.33
N ASN A 139 5.45 -13.70 -2.93
CA ASN A 139 4.38 -13.43 -3.90
C ASN A 139 3.22 -12.68 -3.23
N HIS A 140 2.78 -13.16 -2.05
CA HIS A 140 1.70 -12.49 -1.31
C HIS A 140 2.07 -11.07 -0.88
N ARG A 141 3.33 -10.79 -0.53
CA ARG A 141 3.80 -9.44 -0.19
C ARG A 141 3.70 -8.48 -1.37
N LEU A 142 4.02 -8.95 -2.58
CA LEU A 142 3.89 -8.15 -3.79
C LEU A 142 2.42 -7.85 -4.12
N LEU A 143 1.53 -8.85 -4.02
CA LEU A 143 0.09 -8.64 -4.18
C LEU A 143 -0.47 -7.66 -3.15
N PHE A 144 -0.06 -7.84 -1.88
CA PHE A 144 -0.45 -6.98 -0.79
C PHE A 144 0.00 -5.54 -1.02
N SER A 145 1.18 -5.30 -1.59
CA SER A 145 1.66 -3.95 -1.94
C SER A 145 0.72 -3.23 -2.92
N PHE A 146 0.18 -3.93 -3.93
CA PHE A 146 -0.82 -3.38 -4.84
C PHE A 146 -2.13 -3.02 -4.14
N PHE A 147 -2.61 -3.86 -3.23
CA PHE A 147 -3.84 -3.57 -2.48
C PHE A 147 -3.65 -2.47 -1.42
N SER A 148 -2.52 -2.45 -0.72
CA SER A 148 -2.15 -1.38 0.21
C SER A 148 -1.99 -0.04 -0.50
N MET A 149 -1.61 -0.04 -1.77
CA MET A 149 -1.63 1.16 -2.58
C MET A 149 -3.06 1.64 -2.87
N ALA A 150 -4.00 0.72 -3.16
CA ALA A 150 -5.40 1.07 -3.39
C ALA A 150 -6.06 1.67 -2.12
N THR A 151 -5.65 1.25 -0.93
CA THR A 151 -6.17 1.79 0.35
C THR A 151 -5.68 3.21 0.66
N LEU A 152 -4.53 3.64 0.12
CA LEU A 152 -4.11 5.04 0.17
C LEU A 152 -5.09 5.96 -0.56
N ARG A 153 -5.83 5.41 -1.55
CA ARG A 153 -6.76 6.13 -2.42
C ARG A 153 -6.05 7.34 -3.06
N LEU A 154 -4.92 7.06 -3.70
CA LEU A 154 -4.21 8.06 -4.50
C LEU A 154 -5.10 8.51 -5.66
N ARG A 155 -4.87 9.73 -6.17
CA ARG A 155 -5.55 10.19 -7.38
C ARG A 155 -5.25 9.22 -8.53
N PRO A 156 -6.21 8.90 -9.41
CA PRO A 156 -6.01 7.87 -10.44
C PRO A 156 -4.79 8.12 -11.34
N ARG A 157 -4.51 9.38 -11.70
CA ARG A 157 -3.31 9.73 -12.48
C ARG A 157 -2.02 9.27 -11.78
N VAL A 158 -1.89 9.57 -10.49
CA VAL A 158 -0.72 9.17 -9.68
C VAL A 158 -0.69 7.66 -9.48
N HIS A 159 -1.84 7.06 -9.19
CA HIS A 159 -1.97 5.63 -8.95
C HIS A 159 -1.57 4.81 -10.19
N VAL A 160 -2.10 5.14 -11.36
CA VAL A 160 -1.79 4.45 -12.62
C VAL A 160 -0.31 4.63 -12.98
N SER A 161 0.29 5.81 -12.78
CA SER A 161 1.72 6.01 -13.02
C SER A 161 2.60 5.11 -12.16
N ILE A 162 2.29 4.99 -10.86
CA ILE A 162 3.06 4.11 -9.96
C ILE A 162 2.84 2.64 -10.33
N VAL A 163 1.60 2.22 -10.62
CA VAL A 163 1.31 0.84 -11.04
C VAL A 163 2.04 0.49 -12.34
N GLY A 164 2.03 1.40 -13.32
CA GLY A 164 2.76 1.22 -14.56
C GLY A 164 4.27 1.12 -14.34
N LEU A 165 4.83 2.00 -13.50
CA LEU A 165 6.26 1.97 -13.17
C LEU A 165 6.63 0.70 -12.38
N ALA A 166 5.77 0.22 -11.49
CA ALA A 166 5.98 -1.03 -10.77
C ALA A 166 5.94 -2.24 -11.72
N LEU A 167 4.94 -2.33 -12.60
CA LEU A 167 4.80 -3.46 -13.53
C LEU A 167 5.86 -3.47 -14.64
N LEU A 168 6.34 -2.30 -15.10
CA LEU A 168 7.34 -2.23 -16.14
C LEU A 168 8.76 -2.24 -15.55
N GLY A 169 9.04 -1.34 -14.61
CA GLY A 169 10.38 -1.17 -14.05
C GLY A 169 10.80 -2.34 -13.19
N LEU A 170 9.95 -2.80 -12.27
CA LEU A 170 10.33 -3.86 -11.33
C LEU A 170 10.30 -5.24 -11.97
N SER A 171 9.36 -5.51 -12.88
CA SER A 171 9.36 -6.75 -13.65
C SER A 171 10.59 -6.83 -14.55
N SER A 172 10.93 -5.80 -15.35
CA SER A 172 12.14 -5.86 -16.17
C SER A 172 13.41 -6.05 -15.33
N ALA A 173 13.50 -5.39 -14.16
CA ALA A 173 14.62 -5.56 -13.23
C ALA A 173 14.69 -6.97 -12.63
N SER A 174 13.56 -7.59 -12.29
CA SER A 174 13.56 -8.95 -11.74
C SER A 174 13.98 -9.99 -12.78
N TRP A 175 13.58 -9.83 -14.03
CA TRP A 175 13.98 -10.73 -15.11
C TRP A 175 15.49 -10.65 -15.42
N ALA A 176 16.10 -9.47 -15.26
CA ALA A 176 17.55 -9.31 -15.40
C ALA A 176 18.35 -9.93 -14.24
N LEU A 177 17.76 -9.98 -13.04
CA LEU A 177 18.43 -10.37 -11.81
C LEU A 177 18.11 -11.81 -11.35
N VAL A 178 17.18 -12.52 -12.00
CA VAL A 178 16.85 -13.91 -11.67
C VAL A 178 17.69 -14.87 -12.53
N PRO A 179 18.23 -15.97 -11.95
CA PRO A 179 18.96 -16.99 -12.71
C PRO A 179 18.14 -17.55 -13.89
N LYS A 180 18.82 -17.87 -15.01
CA LYS A 180 18.16 -18.31 -16.27
C LYS A 180 17.29 -19.56 -16.08
N ASP A 181 17.69 -20.48 -15.21
CA ASP A 181 16.95 -21.70 -14.86
C ASP A 181 15.64 -21.44 -14.10
N ARG A 182 15.42 -20.20 -13.62
CA ARG A 182 14.27 -19.79 -12.79
C ARG A 182 13.40 -18.73 -13.42
N MET A 183 13.61 -18.40 -14.69
CA MET A 183 12.77 -17.44 -15.42
C MET A 183 11.31 -17.89 -15.52
N VAL A 184 11.04 -19.20 -15.58
CA VAL A 184 9.66 -19.72 -15.63
C VAL A 184 8.89 -19.40 -14.34
N ASP A 185 9.56 -19.42 -13.19
CA ASP A 185 8.91 -19.09 -11.92
C ASP A 185 8.54 -17.59 -11.81
N MET A 186 9.16 -16.72 -12.62
CA MET A 186 8.78 -15.30 -12.74
C MET A 186 7.42 -15.13 -13.40
N ILE A 187 7.04 -16.01 -14.32
CA ILE A 187 5.72 -15.99 -14.96
C ILE A 187 4.63 -16.22 -13.89
N GLY A 188 4.90 -17.12 -12.94
CA GLY A 188 4.03 -17.40 -11.79
C GLY A 188 3.86 -16.22 -10.83
N ILE A 189 4.75 -15.21 -10.85
CA ILE A 189 4.58 -13.95 -10.11
C ILE A 189 3.88 -12.92 -10.98
N GLN A 190 4.28 -12.80 -12.25
CA GLN A 190 3.85 -11.73 -13.13
C GLN A 190 2.34 -11.76 -13.36
N LEU A 191 1.76 -12.94 -13.56
CA LEU A 191 0.31 -13.08 -13.81
C LEU A 191 -0.51 -12.63 -12.58
N PRO A 192 -0.29 -13.14 -11.36
CA PRO A 192 -0.93 -12.61 -10.15
C PRO A 192 -0.67 -11.12 -9.93
N ALA A 193 0.55 -10.64 -10.19
CA ALA A 193 0.90 -9.22 -10.05
C ALA A 193 0.07 -8.33 -10.99
N MET A 194 -0.09 -8.75 -12.25
CA MET A 194 -0.93 -8.06 -13.23
C MET A 194 -2.40 -8.05 -12.79
N LEU A 195 -2.91 -9.17 -12.30
CA LEU A 195 -4.29 -9.25 -11.79
C LEU A 195 -4.49 -8.35 -10.56
N ALA A 196 -3.55 -8.33 -9.62
CA ALA A 196 -3.60 -7.43 -8.46
C ALA A 196 -3.46 -5.96 -8.86
N ALA A 197 -2.63 -5.64 -9.86
CA ALA A 197 -2.53 -4.30 -10.41
C ALA A 197 -3.84 -3.84 -11.05
N LEU A 198 -4.49 -4.70 -11.84
CA LEU A 198 -5.82 -4.44 -12.43
C LEU A 198 -6.90 -4.28 -11.35
N GLY A 199 -6.89 -5.14 -10.33
CA GLY A 199 -7.78 -5.01 -9.17
C GLY A 199 -7.55 -3.70 -8.42
N SER A 200 -6.29 -3.33 -8.20
CA SER A 200 -5.88 -2.11 -7.51
C SER A 200 -6.29 -0.85 -8.28
N THR A 201 -6.09 -0.80 -9.60
CA THR A 201 -6.53 0.32 -10.44
C THR A 201 -8.05 0.44 -10.49
N THR A 202 -8.75 -0.70 -10.60
CA THR A 202 -10.22 -0.74 -10.56
C THR A 202 -10.75 -0.18 -9.24
N LEU A 203 -10.21 -0.63 -8.10
CA LEU A 203 -10.56 -0.11 -6.78
C LEU A 203 -10.24 1.39 -6.66
N CYS A 204 -9.11 1.85 -7.19
CA CYS A 204 -8.76 3.28 -7.22
C CYS A 204 -9.84 4.11 -7.94
N PHE A 205 -10.25 3.69 -9.14
CA PHE A 205 -11.28 4.39 -9.90
C PHE A 205 -12.65 4.37 -9.20
N MET A 206 -13.03 3.24 -8.61
CA MET A 206 -14.26 3.13 -7.83
C MET A 206 -14.24 4.04 -6.60
N PHE A 207 -13.14 4.05 -5.84
CA PHE A 207 -13.00 4.90 -4.66
C PHE A 207 -12.97 6.39 -5.03
N GLU A 208 -12.29 6.78 -6.10
CA GLU A 208 -12.29 8.16 -6.58
C GLU A 208 -13.72 8.60 -6.93
N SER A 209 -14.42 7.82 -7.76
CA SER A 209 -15.80 8.10 -8.19
C SER A 209 -16.76 8.23 -6.99
N ALA A 210 -16.71 7.27 -6.05
CA ALA A 210 -17.53 7.30 -4.85
C ALA A 210 -17.19 8.49 -3.94
N SER A 211 -15.90 8.81 -3.78
CA SER A 211 -15.46 9.91 -2.91
C SER A 211 -15.92 11.29 -3.40
N ARG A 212 -15.90 11.51 -4.72
CA ARG A 212 -16.37 12.75 -5.31
C ARG A 212 -17.88 12.91 -5.19
N ARG A 213 -18.64 11.86 -5.53
CA ARG A 213 -20.12 11.83 -5.35
C ARG A 213 -20.52 12.09 -3.90
N TYR A 214 -19.86 11.43 -2.95
CA TYR A 214 -20.14 11.62 -1.53
C TYR A 214 -19.81 13.04 -1.04
N SER A 215 -18.69 13.60 -1.51
CA SER A 215 -18.31 14.99 -1.17
C SER A 215 -19.35 15.99 -1.67
N TRP A 216 -19.83 15.79 -2.91
CA TRP A 216 -20.88 16.63 -3.49
C TRP A 216 -22.21 16.50 -2.74
N LEU A 217 -22.68 15.27 -2.51
CA LEU A 217 -23.92 15.02 -1.76
C LEU A 217 -23.88 15.65 -0.36
N LYS A 218 -22.73 15.58 0.32
CA LYS A 218 -22.54 16.24 1.62
C LYS A 218 -22.63 17.77 1.52
N HIS A 219 -22.19 18.36 0.41
CA HIS A 219 -22.30 19.80 0.18
C HIS A 219 -23.76 20.20 -0.09
N CYS A 220 -24.46 19.49 -0.99
CA CYS A 220 -25.87 19.72 -1.30
C CYS A 220 -26.79 19.51 -0.08
N ALA A 221 -26.58 18.46 0.72
CA ALA A 221 -27.37 18.18 1.91
C ALA A 221 -27.18 19.25 3.00
N LYS A 222 -25.97 19.83 3.11
CA LYS A 222 -25.74 20.99 3.98
C LYS A 222 -26.46 22.24 3.46
N ALA A 223 -26.40 22.52 2.16
CA ALA A 223 -27.13 23.64 1.58
C ALA A 223 -28.66 23.51 1.79
N GLY A 224 -29.22 22.31 1.63
CA GLY A 224 -30.65 22.04 1.86
C GLY A 224 -31.09 22.17 3.32
N THR A 225 -30.24 21.76 4.28
CA THR A 225 -30.54 21.89 5.72
C THR A 225 -30.41 23.31 6.26
N PHE A 226 -29.56 24.16 5.65
CA PHE A 226 -29.52 25.59 5.97
C PHE A 226 -30.61 26.39 5.23
N GLY A 227 -30.99 25.98 4.01
CA GLY A 227 -32.12 26.55 3.26
C GLY A 227 -33.47 26.35 3.97
N GLY A 228 -33.70 25.16 4.53
CA GLY A 228 -34.91 24.86 5.30
C GLY A 228 -34.98 25.56 6.67
N LYS A 229 -33.84 26.00 7.23
CA LYS A 229 -33.84 26.80 8.47
C LYS A 229 -34.14 28.28 8.22
N ARG A 230 -33.75 28.84 7.07
CA ARG A 230 -34.02 30.26 6.76
C ARG A 230 -35.48 30.55 6.42
N THR A 231 -36.18 29.61 5.78
CA THR A 231 -37.61 29.78 5.45
C THR A 231 -38.51 29.68 6.69
N VAL A 232 -38.15 28.88 7.68
CA VAL A 232 -38.94 28.75 8.93
C VAL A 232 -38.83 30.00 9.81
N THR A 233 -37.71 30.73 9.78
CA THR A 233 -37.57 32.02 10.49
C THR A 233 -38.19 33.21 9.76
N ALA A 234 -38.35 33.17 8.43
CA ALA A 234 -38.94 34.27 7.67
C ALA A 234 -40.49 34.30 7.76
N GLN A 235 -41.12 33.19 8.14
CA GLN A 235 -42.59 33.08 8.25
C GLN A 235 -43.14 33.52 9.63
N ARG A 236 -42.29 34.02 10.53
CA ARG A 236 -42.64 34.45 11.90
C ARG A 236 -42.37 35.94 12.17
N SER A 237 -42.52 36.81 11.18
CA SER A 237 -42.66 38.25 11.44
C SER A 237 -44.14 38.62 11.32
N PRO A 238 -44.90 38.72 12.42
CA PRO A 238 -46.19 39.38 12.38
C PRO A 238 -45.96 40.88 12.17
N LEU A 239 -46.66 41.43 11.19
CA LEU A 239 -46.89 42.86 11.03
C LEU A 239 -47.42 43.43 12.36
N LEU A 240 -46.67 44.38 12.92
CA LEU A 240 -47.14 45.40 13.85
C LEU A 240 -46.74 46.76 13.27
#